data_AF-A0A0P9GX19-F1
#
_entry.id   AF-A0A0P9GX19-F1
#
_cell.length_a   1.000
_cell.length_b   1.000
_cell.length_c   1.000
_cell.angle_alpha   90.00
_cell.angle_beta   90.00
_cell.angle_gamma   90.00
#
_symmetry.space_group_name_H-M   'P 1'
#
loop_
_entity.id
_entity.type
_entity.pdbx_description
1 polymer ?
#
loop_
_entity_poly.entity_id
_entity_poly.type
_entity_poly.pdbx_seq_one_letter_code
_entity_poly.pdbx_strand_id
1 'polypeptide(L)'
;MGAQPEGSSVAQAELAALSASGMRGRFWYGYAQDLAATSPMDFADILRVREQLQAASDRRFDLGLAIRGPERTEPATWEPEFAFARDQHLPISTHIAVTRQMQEKRRFSNSQNGGC
;
A
#
# COMPACT_ATOMS: atom_id res chain seq x y z
N MET A 1 -11.21 -29.78 4.25
CA MET A 1 -10.58 -29.20 3.06
C MET A 1 -10.99 -27.74 3.02
N GLY A 2 -10.25 -26.88 3.72
CA GLY A 2 -10.64 -25.48 3.95
C GLY A 2 -9.86 -24.58 3.00
N ALA A 3 -10.55 -23.93 2.08
CA ALA A 3 -9.99 -22.90 1.20
C ALA A 3 -9.45 -21.75 2.07
N GLN A 4 -8.13 -21.53 2.02
CA GLN A 4 -7.50 -20.34 2.56
C GLN A 4 -7.71 -19.19 1.56
N PRO A 5 -7.94 -17.94 2.00
CA PRO A 5 -8.03 -16.82 1.10
C PRO A 5 -6.63 -16.53 0.54
N GLU A 6 -6.43 -16.87 -0.72
CA GLU A 6 -5.19 -16.65 -1.47
C GLU A 6 -4.98 -15.14 -1.63
N GLY A 7 -4.27 -14.50 -0.71
CA GLY A 7 -3.64 -13.21 -1.00
C GLY A 7 -2.81 -13.34 -2.29
N SER A 8 -2.90 -12.34 -3.18
CA SER A 8 -2.36 -12.36 -4.56
C SER A 8 -1.08 -13.21 -4.70
N SER A 9 -1.13 -14.26 -5.53
CA SER A 9 -0.02 -15.19 -5.77
C SER A 9 1.29 -14.50 -6.15
N VAL A 10 1.21 -13.30 -6.74
CA VAL A 10 2.35 -12.46 -7.09
C VAL A 10 3.06 -11.94 -5.84
N ALA A 11 2.32 -11.46 -4.83
CA ALA A 11 2.92 -10.96 -3.59
C ALA A 11 3.69 -12.07 -2.85
N GLN A 12 3.17 -13.31 -2.88
CA GLN A 12 3.86 -14.46 -2.29
C GLN A 12 5.15 -14.81 -3.05
N ALA A 13 5.12 -14.76 -4.39
CA ALA A 13 6.29 -15.00 -5.21
C ALA A 13 7.39 -13.95 -4.96
N GLU A 14 7.01 -12.68 -4.82
CA GLU A 14 7.93 -11.59 -4.49
C GLU A 14 8.57 -11.78 -3.09
N LEU A 15 7.78 -12.17 -2.10
CA LEU A 15 8.28 -12.49 -0.75
C LEU A 15 9.31 -13.63 -0.77
N ALA A 16 9.05 -14.69 -1.54
CA ALA A 16 9.98 -15.80 -1.69
C ALA A 16 11.29 -15.36 -2.37
N ALA A 17 11.20 -14.57 -3.44
CA ALA A 17 12.36 -14.03 -4.15
C ALA A 17 13.21 -13.10 -3.26
N LEU A 18 12.56 -12.24 -2.45
CA LEU A 18 13.24 -11.37 -1.51
C LEU A 18 13.97 -12.17 -0.44
N SER A 19 13.34 -13.19 0.13
CA SER A 19 14.01 -14.07 1.09
C SER A 19 15.25 -14.73 0.49
N ALA A 20 15.13 -15.30 -0.73
CA ALA A 20 16.23 -15.97 -1.43
C ALA A 20 17.40 -15.05 -1.79
N SER A 21 17.15 -13.75 -1.97
CA SER A 21 18.18 -12.78 -2.37
C SER A 21 19.27 -12.52 -1.32
N GLY A 22 19.02 -12.83 -0.05
CA GLY A 22 19.93 -12.52 1.06
C GLY A 22 20.02 -11.03 1.42
N MET A 23 19.28 -10.15 0.71
CA MET A 23 19.24 -8.72 0.99
C MET A 23 18.48 -8.40 2.29
N ARG A 24 18.67 -7.18 2.79
CA ARG A 24 17.85 -6.59 3.85
C ARG A 24 17.11 -5.39 3.28
N GLY A 25 15.89 -5.15 3.72
CA GLY A 25 15.12 -4.03 3.20
C GLY A 25 13.75 -3.90 3.82
N ARG A 26 12.91 -3.12 3.15
CA ARG A 26 11.51 -2.96 3.51
C ARG A 26 10.66 -3.44 2.35
N PHE A 27 9.79 -4.40 2.62
CA PHE A 27 8.76 -4.81 1.69
C PHE A 27 7.65 -3.78 1.71
N TRP A 28 7.38 -3.19 0.55
CA TRP A 28 6.31 -2.21 0.38
C TRP A 28 5.08 -2.93 -0.19
N TYR A 29 4.13 -3.24 0.68
CA TYR A 29 2.87 -3.86 0.27
C TYR A 29 2.03 -2.84 -0.49
N GLY A 30 1.83 -3.09 -1.79
CA GLY A 30 1.01 -2.26 -2.68
C GLY A 30 -0.39 -2.82 -2.88
N TYR A 31 -1.21 -2.02 -3.55
CA TYR A 31 -2.56 -2.42 -3.96
C TYR A 31 -2.49 -3.39 -5.16
N ALA A 32 -3.41 -4.36 -5.22
CA ALA A 32 -3.52 -5.25 -6.36
C ALA A 32 -3.86 -4.46 -7.65
N GLN A 33 -3.25 -4.81 -8.78
CA GLN A 33 -3.35 -4.01 -10.01
C GLN A 33 -4.77 -3.97 -10.59
N ASP A 34 -5.58 -4.98 -10.27
CA ASP A 34 -6.99 -5.15 -10.60
C ASP A 34 -7.95 -4.60 -9.54
N LEU A 35 -7.42 -4.09 -8.42
CA LEU A 35 -8.24 -3.49 -7.36
C LEU A 35 -8.86 -2.19 -7.86
N ALA A 36 -10.20 -2.12 -7.83
CA ALA A 36 -10.94 -0.92 -8.17
C ALA A 36 -10.40 0.30 -7.42
N ALA A 37 -10.39 1.47 -8.09
CA ALA A 37 -9.90 2.72 -7.52
C ALA A 37 -10.71 3.20 -6.30
N THR A 38 -11.91 2.66 -6.13
CA THR A 38 -12.83 2.95 -5.02
C THR A 38 -12.70 1.99 -3.85
N SER A 39 -11.95 0.89 -4.01
CA SER A 39 -11.84 -0.14 -2.97
C SER A 39 -10.54 0.04 -2.19
N PRO A 40 -10.61 0.04 -0.84
CA PRO A 40 -9.42 0.08 0.00
C PRO A 40 -8.60 -1.21 -0.18
N MET A 41 -7.30 -1.15 0.15
CA MET A 41 -6.45 -2.33 0.23
C MET A 41 -6.97 -3.38 1.21
N ASP A 42 -6.62 -4.64 0.98
CA ASP A 42 -6.96 -5.74 1.87
C ASP A 42 -6.12 -5.67 3.16
N PHE A 43 -6.72 -5.12 4.22
CA PHE A 43 -6.09 -5.00 5.53
C PHE A 43 -5.80 -6.36 6.18
N ALA A 44 -6.59 -7.39 5.90
CA ALA A 44 -6.37 -8.73 6.46
C ALA A 44 -5.13 -9.37 5.84
N ASP A 45 -4.95 -9.23 4.52
CA ASP A 45 -3.76 -9.74 3.84
C ASP A 45 -2.48 -9.01 4.28
N ILE A 46 -2.56 -7.70 4.53
CA ILE A 46 -1.44 -6.93 5.08
C ILE A 46 -0.98 -7.48 6.44
N LEU A 47 -1.92 -7.80 7.34
CA LEU A 47 -1.59 -8.38 8.64
C LEU A 47 -0.99 -9.79 8.48
N ARG A 48 -1.53 -10.60 7.58
CA ARG A 48 -0.98 -11.91 7.26
C ARG A 48 0.47 -11.83 6.77
N VAL A 49 0.77 -10.90 5.86
CA VAL A 49 2.14 -10.67 5.37
C VAL A 49 3.06 -10.17 6.49
N ARG A 50 2.57 -9.32 7.39
CA ARG A 50 3.32 -8.89 8.58
C ARG A 50 3.74 -10.09 9.45
N GLU A 51 2.80 -10.97 9.75
CA GLU A 51 3.06 -12.18 10.54
C GLU A 51 4.06 -13.10 9.83
N GLN A 52 3.91 -13.27 8.52
CA GLN A 52 4.84 -14.08 7.71
C GLN A 52 6.28 -13.53 7.75
N LEU A 53 6.45 -12.20 7.64
CA LEU A 53 7.76 -11.55 7.74
C LEU A 53 8.35 -11.64 9.15
N GLN A 54 7.51 -11.56 10.19
CA GLN A 54 7.94 -11.70 11.58
C GLN A 54 8.33 -13.14 11.94
N ALA A 55 7.67 -14.13 11.34
CA ALA A 55 7.97 -15.55 11.51
C ALA A 55 9.20 -16.01 10.73
N ALA A 56 9.67 -15.23 9.75
CA ALA A 56 10.89 -15.53 9.01
C ALA A 56 12.11 -15.52 9.95
N SER A 57 12.88 -16.61 9.95
CA SER A 57 14.00 -16.83 10.88
C SER A 57 15.11 -15.78 10.80
N ASP A 58 15.23 -15.11 9.66
CA ASP A 58 16.30 -14.16 9.37
C ASP A 58 15.92 -12.69 9.58
N ARG A 59 14.61 -12.40 9.75
CA ARG A 59 14.02 -11.06 9.99
C ARG A 59 14.70 -9.95 9.17
N ARG A 60 15.03 -10.24 7.91
CA ARG A 60 15.77 -9.30 7.05
C ARG A 60 14.90 -8.20 6.47
N PHE A 61 13.59 -8.38 6.50
CA PHE A 61 12.63 -7.49 5.87
C PHE A 61 11.58 -6.98 6.86
N ASP A 62 11.39 -5.66 6.85
CA ASP A 62 10.28 -5.00 7.54
C ASP A 62 9.12 -4.77 6.57
N LEU A 63 7.91 -4.58 7.10
CA LEU A 63 6.73 -4.23 6.31
C LEU A 63 6.50 -2.72 6.27
N GLY A 64 6.12 -2.20 5.10
CA GLY A 64 5.55 -0.86 4.90
C GLY A 64 4.42 -0.90 3.88
N LEU A 65 3.65 0.19 3.79
CA LEU A 65 2.50 0.31 2.89
C LEU A 65 2.79 1.27 1.75
N ALA A 66 2.59 0.81 0.52
CA ALA A 66 2.62 1.62 -0.69
C ALA A 66 1.20 2.09 -1.04
N ILE A 67 0.79 3.19 -0.41
CA ILE A 67 -0.56 3.75 -0.55
C ILE A 67 -0.67 4.53 -1.86
N ARG A 68 -1.81 4.42 -2.56
CA ARG A 68 -2.08 5.12 -3.82
C ARG A 68 -2.04 6.65 -3.69
N GLY A 69 -2.36 7.13 -2.50
CA GLY A 69 -2.26 8.52 -2.11
C GLY A 69 -3.36 9.39 -2.72
N PRO A 70 -3.36 10.68 -2.36
CA PRO A 70 -4.40 11.61 -2.78
C PRO A 70 -4.40 11.80 -4.32
N GLU A 71 -3.28 11.63 -5.01
CA GLU A 71 -3.22 11.90 -6.45
C GLU A 71 -4.00 10.91 -7.31
N ARG A 72 -4.25 9.70 -6.81
CA ARG A 72 -4.82 8.59 -7.60
C ARG A 72 -6.15 8.08 -7.08
N THR A 73 -6.55 8.46 -5.88
CA THR A 73 -7.76 7.98 -5.22
C THR A 73 -8.45 9.10 -4.43
N GLU A 74 -9.75 8.97 -4.23
CA GLU A 74 -10.55 9.93 -3.45
C GLU A 74 -10.27 9.81 -1.94
N PRO A 75 -10.53 10.88 -1.14
CA PRO A 75 -10.37 10.87 0.32
C PRO A 75 -10.98 9.66 1.01
N ALA A 76 -12.18 9.26 0.59
CA ALA A 76 -12.87 8.09 1.13
C ALA A 76 -12.10 6.76 0.98
N THR A 77 -11.16 6.68 0.03
CA THR A 77 -10.35 5.47 -0.20
C THR A 77 -9.00 5.54 0.53
N TRP A 78 -8.28 6.67 0.45
CA TRP A 78 -6.93 6.74 1.04
C TRP A 78 -6.93 7.10 2.53
N GLU A 79 -7.93 7.81 3.05
CA GLU A 79 -7.99 8.13 4.49
C GLU A 79 -8.04 6.88 5.38
N PRO A 80 -8.86 5.85 5.08
CA PRO A 80 -8.84 4.59 5.82
C PRO A 80 -7.48 3.87 5.74
N GLU A 81 -6.82 3.91 4.58
CA GLU A 81 -5.50 3.28 4.39
C GLU A 81 -4.42 3.97 5.24
N PHE A 82 -4.46 5.30 5.33
CA PHE A 82 -3.56 6.08 6.19
C PHE A 82 -3.88 5.89 7.68
N ALA A 83 -5.16 5.79 8.05
CA ALA A 83 -5.58 5.51 9.42
C ALA A 83 -5.08 4.13 9.86
N PHE A 84 -5.31 3.10 9.04
CA PHE A 84 -4.83 1.75 9.29
C PHE A 84 -3.31 1.68 9.44
N ALA A 85 -2.56 2.35 8.55
CA ALA A 85 -1.11 2.42 8.63
C ALA A 85 -0.64 2.99 9.97
N ARG A 86 -1.28 4.07 10.43
CA ARG A 86 -0.98 4.73 11.70
C ARG A 86 -1.26 3.82 12.88
N ASP A 87 -2.43 3.19 12.93
CA ASP A 87 -2.82 2.29 14.02
C ASP A 87 -1.85 1.09 14.11
N GLN A 88 -1.43 0.57 12.96
CA GLN A 88 -0.51 -0.57 12.89
C GLN A 88 0.96 -0.17 13.03
N HIS A 89 1.26 1.12 13.18
CA HIS A 89 2.61 1.70 13.21
C HIS A 89 3.45 1.31 11.98
N LEU A 90 2.79 1.21 10.82
CA LEU A 90 3.41 0.86 9.56
C LEU A 90 3.88 2.13 8.82
N PRO A 91 5.12 2.12 8.32
CA PRO A 91 5.64 3.21 7.50
C PRO A 91 4.90 3.26 6.17
N ILE A 92 4.63 4.48 5.68
CA ILE A 92 3.90 4.74 4.43
C ILE A 92 4.88 5.24 3.37
N SER A 93 4.74 4.75 2.15
CA SER A 93 5.29 5.32 0.93
C SER A 93 4.14 5.64 -0.01
N THR A 94 4.17 6.81 -0.62
CA THR A 94 3.18 7.18 -1.64
C THR A 94 3.82 8.11 -2.67
N HIS A 95 3.35 8.02 -3.89
CA HIS A 95 3.80 8.90 -4.94
C HIS A 95 3.07 10.25 -4.86
N ILE A 96 3.83 11.34 -4.78
CA ILE A 96 3.33 12.71 -4.79
C ILE A 96 4.05 13.47 -5.90
N ALA A 97 3.35 14.38 -6.57
CA ALA A 97 3.82 15.23 -7.65
C ALA A 97 4.32 14.45 -8.89
N VAL A 98 3.66 13.34 -9.24
CA VAL A 98 4.19 12.40 -10.26
C VAL A 98 4.26 13.01 -11.66
N THR A 99 3.30 13.86 -12.02
CA THR A 99 3.30 14.55 -13.31
C THR A 99 2.86 16.01 -13.17
N ARG A 100 3.46 16.88 -13.98
CA ARG A 100 3.06 18.29 -14.11
C ARG A 100 1.56 18.43 -14.44
N GLN A 101 1.04 17.55 -15.28
CA GLN A 101 -0.39 17.53 -15.67
C GLN A 101 -1.31 17.21 -14.47
N MET A 102 -0.91 16.33 -13.55
CA MET A 102 -1.66 16.04 -12.32
C MET A 102 -1.59 17.19 -11.33
N GLN A 103 -0.45 17.88 -11.24
CA GLN A 103 -0.32 19.11 -10.45
C GLN A 103 -1.25 20.22 -10.96
N GLU A 104 -1.32 20.40 -12.29
CA GLU A 104 -2.17 21.40 -12.93
C GLU A 104 -3.67 21.10 -12.71
N LYS A 105 -4.10 19.83 -12.86
CA LYS A 105 -5.49 19.42 -12.58
C LYS A 105 -5.94 19.73 -11.14
N ARG A 106 -5.08 19.47 -10.14
CA ARG A 106 -5.38 19.82 -8.74
C ARG A 106 -5.38 21.32 -8.50
N ARG A 107 -4.52 22.09 -9.19
CA ARG A 107 -4.49 23.54 -9.09
C ARG A 107 -5.81 24.20 -9.51
N PHE A 108 -6.46 23.64 -10.53
CA PHE A 108 -7.78 24.12 -10.97
C PHE A 108 -8.92 23.65 -10.06
N SER A 109 -8.87 22.43 -9.54
CA SER A 109 -9.87 21.92 -8.57
C SER A 109 -9.86 22.72 -7.25
N ASN A 110 -8.69 23.13 -6.76
CA ASN A 110 -8.58 23.89 -5.51
C ASN A 110 -8.95 25.37 -5.67
N SER A 111 -9.03 25.88 -6.91
CA SER A 111 -9.43 27.25 -7.19
C SER A 111 -10.95 27.46 -7.16
N GLN A 112 -11.76 26.39 -7.12
CA GLN A 112 -13.23 26.50 -7.05
C GLN A 112 -13.80 26.40 -5.61
N ASN A 113 -13.00 25.98 -4.62
CA ASN A 113 -13.44 25.86 -3.21
C ASN A 113 -12.87 26.95 -2.28
N GLY A 114 -12.19 27.96 -2.83
CA GLY A 114 -11.70 29.12 -2.09
C GLY A 114 -12.65 30.31 -2.16
N GLY A 115 -13.92 30.11 -1.77
CA GLY A 115 -14.87 31.19 -1.57
C GLY A 115 -14.60 31.86 -0.22
N CYS A 116 -14.16 33.11 -0.25
CA CYS A 116 -14.27 34.04 0.88
C CYS A 116 -15.73 34.33 1.22
#